data_AF-A0A367L838-F1
#
_entry.id   AF-A0A367L838-F1
#
_cell.length_a   1.000
_cell.length_b   1.000
_cell.length_c   1.000
_cell.angle_alpha   90.00
_cell.angle_beta   90.00
_cell.angle_gamma   90.00
#
_symmetry.space_group_name_H-M   'P 1'
#
loop_
_entity.id
_entity.type
_entity.pdbx_description
1 polymer ?
#
loop_
_entity_poly.entity_id
_entity_poly.type
_entity_poly.pdbx_seq_one_letter_code
_entity_poly.pdbx_strand_id
1 'polypeptide(L)'
;MVPKTLTAISLLGFALTASAAPKKPWLDPDGNACNGSPLSEACLGSDAFCHGEGLKTYGMAYMCLVDRESRSGSSPDATTASPAAAESSSSAPSSLPWLEPNTDMCAFVLNEARLGTKAFCNDDRARRCRGFDTAAACFDAHQPAPPQEKAREEKAPEGLPQEAKGPDEKPEEKPAYGSIPWKQPDRAACTFIENEACLGTEAFCKDEAKRRYGGFGSERECIDAHQPRPKMRMT
;
A
#
# COMPACT_ATOMS: atom_id res chain seq x y z
N MET A 1 73.34 -11.13 17.60
CA MET A 1 72.54 -12.35 17.39
C MET A 1 71.14 -12.08 17.93
N VAL A 2 70.15 -11.90 17.05
CA VAL A 2 68.75 -11.64 17.45
C VAL A 2 67.87 -12.59 16.62
N PRO A 3 67.08 -13.48 17.25
CA PRO A 3 66.25 -14.42 16.50
C PRO A 3 65.01 -13.70 15.96
N LYS A 4 64.75 -13.88 14.67
CA LYS A 4 63.52 -13.44 14.00
C LYS A 4 62.45 -14.50 14.20
N THR A 5 61.43 -14.18 14.99
CA THR A 5 60.21 -14.98 15.15
C THR A 5 59.23 -14.64 14.04
N LEU A 6 58.93 -15.63 13.20
CA LEU A 6 57.89 -15.57 12.17
C LEU A 6 56.56 -16.01 12.81
N THR A 7 55.66 -15.05 13.00
CA THR A 7 54.30 -15.31 13.50
C THR A 7 53.41 -15.72 12.32
N ALA A 8 53.02 -16.99 12.27
CA ALA A 8 52.06 -17.50 11.30
C ALA A 8 50.64 -17.06 11.70
N ILE A 9 50.04 -16.17 10.91
CA ILE A 9 48.65 -15.74 11.07
C ILE A 9 47.77 -16.78 10.38
N SER A 10 47.17 -17.67 11.16
CA SER A 10 46.11 -18.58 10.68
C SER A 10 44.84 -17.77 10.42
N LEU A 11 44.53 -17.56 9.14
CA LEU A 11 43.25 -17.00 8.68
C LEU A 11 42.16 -18.07 8.81
N LEU A 12 41.45 -18.06 9.94
CA LEU A 12 40.17 -18.78 10.09
C LEU A 12 39.10 -18.03 9.28
N GLY A 13 38.83 -18.55 8.07
CA GLY A 13 37.71 -18.09 7.25
C GLY A 13 36.39 -18.52 7.86
N PHE A 14 35.69 -17.58 8.52
CA PHE A 14 34.30 -17.78 8.91
C PHE A 14 33.43 -17.61 7.66
N ALA A 15 32.94 -18.72 7.12
CA ALA A 15 31.89 -18.70 6.12
C ALA A 15 30.58 -18.23 6.78
N LEU A 16 30.22 -16.96 6.58
CA LEU A 16 28.92 -16.42 6.93
C LEU A 16 27.88 -17.02 5.96
N THR A 17 27.33 -18.17 6.31
CA THR A 17 26.13 -18.67 5.65
C THR A 17 24.96 -17.81 6.09
N ALA A 18 24.50 -16.93 5.20
CA ALA A 18 23.27 -16.18 5.40
C ALA A 18 22.08 -17.15 5.36
N SER A 19 21.66 -17.63 6.52
CA SER A 19 20.39 -18.35 6.65
C SER A 19 19.25 -17.37 6.40
N ALA A 20 18.58 -17.52 5.27
CA ALA A 20 17.31 -16.83 5.04
C ALA A 20 16.34 -17.21 6.18
N ALA A 21 15.70 -16.21 6.78
CA ALA A 21 14.67 -16.48 7.77
C ALA A 21 13.56 -17.33 7.15
N PRO A 22 13.00 -18.32 7.86
CA PRO A 22 11.89 -19.11 7.34
C PRO A 22 10.71 -18.19 7.07
N LYS A 23 10.15 -18.30 5.86
CA LYS A 23 8.93 -17.58 5.48
C LYS A 23 7.77 -18.01 6.36
N LYS A 24 6.87 -17.09 6.66
CA LYS A 24 5.66 -17.37 7.44
C LYS A 24 4.60 -18.01 6.54
N PRO A 25 3.76 -18.92 7.07
CA PRO A 25 2.70 -19.52 6.27
C PRO A 25 1.72 -18.46 5.76
N TRP A 26 1.11 -18.74 4.61
CA TRP A 26 -0.02 -17.96 4.10
C TRP A 26 -1.29 -18.31 4.89
N LEU A 27 -2.02 -17.30 5.38
CA LEU A 27 -3.28 -17.47 6.08
C LEU A 27 -4.44 -16.97 5.21
N ASP A 28 -5.45 -17.79 4.99
CA ASP A 28 -6.75 -17.33 4.51
C ASP A 28 -7.55 -16.69 5.67
N PRO A 29 -8.54 -15.83 5.40
CA PRO A 29 -9.31 -15.17 6.45
C PRO A 29 -10.13 -16.19 7.27
N ASP A 30 -9.98 -16.16 8.60
CA ASP A 30 -10.77 -16.97 9.54
C ASP A 30 -11.58 -16.09 10.49
N GLY A 31 -12.90 -16.07 10.29
CA GLY A 31 -13.84 -15.32 11.13
C GLY A 31 -13.80 -15.71 12.62
N ASN A 32 -13.43 -16.95 12.94
CA ASN A 32 -13.33 -17.40 14.33
C ASN A 32 -12.12 -16.77 15.05
N ALA A 33 -11.06 -16.44 14.31
CA ALA A 33 -9.88 -15.78 14.85
C ALA A 33 -10.11 -14.30 15.18
N CYS A 34 -11.21 -13.70 14.69
CA CYS A 34 -11.51 -12.28 14.88
C CYS A 34 -11.92 -11.91 16.31
N ASN A 35 -12.40 -12.87 17.13
CA ASN A 35 -12.86 -12.59 18.49
C ASN A 35 -11.74 -12.09 19.42
N GLY A 36 -10.49 -12.50 19.19
CA GLY A 36 -9.35 -12.06 20.00
C GLY A 36 -8.62 -10.86 19.42
N SER A 37 -8.61 -10.71 18.09
CA SER A 37 -7.94 -9.61 17.41
C SER A 37 -8.53 -9.43 16.01
N PRO A 38 -9.48 -8.48 15.82
CA PRO A 38 -10.20 -8.30 14.56
C PRO A 38 -9.33 -7.78 13.43
N LEU A 39 -8.10 -7.33 13.73
CA LEU A 39 -7.14 -6.87 12.76
C LEU A 39 -5.91 -7.79 12.64
N SER A 40 -5.96 -8.97 13.26
CA SER A 40 -4.90 -9.96 13.13
C SER A 40 -4.85 -10.56 11.74
N GLU A 41 -3.67 -11.04 11.34
CA GLU A 41 -3.49 -11.76 10.09
C GLU A 41 -4.35 -13.03 10.00
N ALA A 42 -4.59 -13.72 11.12
CA ALA A 42 -5.46 -14.88 11.16
C ALA A 42 -6.94 -14.50 10.88
N CYS A 43 -7.41 -13.36 11.39
CA CYS A 43 -8.77 -12.88 11.14
C CYS A 43 -8.94 -12.38 9.69
N LEU A 44 -8.01 -11.54 9.22
CA LEU A 44 -8.12 -10.85 7.93
C LEU A 44 -7.61 -11.68 6.75
N GLY A 45 -6.76 -12.67 7.01
CA GLY A 45 -5.92 -13.33 6.00
C GLY A 45 -4.68 -12.50 5.65
N SER A 46 -3.65 -13.17 5.12
CA SER A 46 -2.35 -12.57 4.79
C SER A 46 -2.46 -11.42 3.80
N ASP A 47 -3.33 -11.52 2.79
CA ASP A 47 -3.47 -10.46 1.78
C ASP A 47 -4.03 -9.16 2.37
N ALA A 48 -5.19 -9.21 3.01
CA ALA A 48 -5.82 -8.03 3.61
C ALA A 48 -4.98 -7.47 4.76
N PHE A 49 -4.37 -8.35 5.57
CA PHE A 49 -3.44 -7.91 6.61
C PHE A 49 -2.25 -7.16 6.04
N CYS A 50 -1.57 -7.70 5.03
CA CYS A 50 -0.40 -7.05 4.43
C CYS A 50 -0.73 -5.69 3.79
N HIS A 51 -1.96 -5.50 3.29
CA HIS A 51 -2.43 -4.21 2.78
C HIS A 51 -2.99 -3.27 3.87
N GLY A 52 -3.16 -3.74 5.10
CA GLY A 52 -3.67 -3.00 6.25
C GLY A 52 -2.65 -2.95 7.39
N GLU A 53 -2.94 -3.65 8.50
CA GLU A 53 -2.10 -3.63 9.70
C GLU A 53 -0.65 -4.09 9.49
N GLY A 54 -0.42 -5.00 8.54
CA GLY A 54 0.91 -5.45 8.16
C GLY A 54 1.81 -4.31 7.69
N LEU A 55 1.25 -3.23 7.12
CA LEU A 55 2.02 -2.05 6.72
C LEU A 55 2.77 -1.41 7.89
N LYS A 56 2.23 -1.45 9.11
CA LYS A 56 2.90 -0.90 10.31
C LYS A 56 4.18 -1.66 10.66
N THR A 57 4.23 -2.95 10.34
CA THR A 57 5.38 -3.82 10.65
C THR A 57 6.38 -3.86 9.50
N TYR A 58 5.89 -3.96 8.25
CA TYR A 58 6.74 -4.19 7.08
C TYR A 58 7.00 -2.93 6.25
N GLY A 59 6.34 -1.81 6.55
CA GLY A 59 6.44 -0.54 5.83
C GLY A 59 5.72 -0.51 4.48
N MET A 60 5.52 -1.66 3.82
CA MET A 60 4.77 -1.77 2.57
C MET A 60 4.21 -3.18 2.36
N ALA A 61 3.10 -3.30 1.63
CA ALA A 61 2.39 -4.57 1.46
C ALA A 61 3.26 -5.64 0.78
N TYR A 62 4.05 -5.23 -0.21
CA TYR A 62 4.97 -6.13 -0.92
C TYR A 62 5.98 -6.81 0.03
N MET A 63 6.58 -6.06 0.96
CA MET A 63 7.55 -6.64 1.91
C MET A 63 6.87 -7.63 2.86
N CYS A 64 5.64 -7.35 3.26
CA CYS A 64 4.83 -8.29 4.04
C CYS A 64 4.52 -9.58 3.26
N LEU A 65 4.18 -9.47 1.98
CA LEU A 65 3.85 -10.61 1.12
C LEU A 65 5.09 -11.47 0.76
N VAL A 66 6.26 -10.85 0.56
CA VAL A 66 7.52 -11.57 0.28
C VAL A 66 7.95 -12.45 1.46
N ASP A 67 7.66 -12.02 2.69
CA ASP A 67 7.90 -12.77 3.93
C ASP A 67 6.92 -13.95 4.12
N ARG A 68 5.92 -14.10 3.24
CA ARG A 68 4.99 -15.23 3.25
C ARG A 68 5.41 -16.32 2.28
N GLU A 69 5.07 -17.54 2.66
CA GLU A 69 4.98 -18.66 1.73
C GLU A 69 3.98 -18.28 0.63
N SER A 70 4.30 -18.65 -0.62
CA SER A 70 3.34 -18.52 -1.71
C SER A 70 2.06 -19.21 -1.29
N ARG A 71 0.90 -18.57 -1.51
CA ARG A 71 -0.42 -19.20 -1.31
C ARG A 71 -0.37 -20.56 -1.97
N SER A 72 -0.22 -21.61 -1.15
CA SER A 72 -0.02 -22.97 -1.63
C SER A 72 -1.19 -23.24 -2.51
N GLY A 73 -0.96 -23.29 -3.82
CA GLY A 73 -2.02 -23.51 -4.76
C GLY A 73 -2.71 -24.78 -4.29
N SER A 74 -3.97 -24.65 -3.92
CA SER A 74 -5.01 -25.50 -4.48
C SER A 74 -4.83 -25.43 -6.01
N SER A 75 -3.78 -26.08 -6.51
CA SER A 75 -3.69 -26.52 -7.89
C SER A 75 -4.80 -27.55 -7.95
N PRO A 76 -5.95 -27.26 -8.60
CA PRO A 76 -6.89 -28.34 -8.87
C PRO A 76 -6.08 -29.37 -9.66
N ASP A 77 -6.01 -30.59 -9.12
CA ASP A 77 -5.30 -31.70 -9.73
C ASP A 77 -5.73 -31.81 -11.20
N ALA A 78 -4.81 -31.42 -12.07
CA ALA A 78 -4.84 -31.75 -13.48
C ALA A 78 -4.45 -33.22 -13.62
N THR A 79 -5.31 -34.16 -13.19
CA THR A 79 -5.33 -35.53 -13.69
C THR A 79 -6.67 -36.20 -13.40
N THR A 80 -7.64 -36.05 -14.31
CA THR A 80 -8.44 -37.17 -14.80
C THR A 80 -8.90 -36.81 -16.20
N ALA A 81 -8.18 -37.34 -17.19
CA ALA A 81 -8.64 -37.37 -18.57
C ALA A 81 -9.94 -38.18 -18.65
N SER A 82 -11.03 -37.54 -19.06
CA SER A 82 -12.24 -38.19 -19.53
C SER A 82 -12.61 -37.59 -20.88
N PRO A 83 -12.72 -38.38 -21.96
CA PRO A 83 -12.95 -37.84 -23.28
C PRO A 83 -14.46 -37.63 -23.54
N ALA A 84 -14.73 -36.58 -24.30
CA ALA A 84 -15.88 -36.44 -25.20
C ALA A 84 -17.29 -36.53 -24.59
N ALA A 85 -17.82 -35.37 -24.20
CA ALA A 85 -19.16 -34.98 -24.64
C ALA A 85 -19.23 -33.45 -24.66
N ALA A 86 -19.32 -32.91 -25.88
CA ALA A 86 -19.62 -31.53 -26.14
C ALA A 86 -21.07 -31.25 -25.70
N GLU A 87 -21.25 -30.55 -24.60
CA GLU A 87 -22.47 -29.75 -24.38
C GLU A 87 -22.06 -28.38 -23.87
N SER A 88 -22.22 -27.43 -24.79
CA SER A 88 -22.03 -26.00 -24.63
C SER A 88 -23.10 -25.47 -23.68
N SER A 89 -22.90 -25.67 -22.38
CA SER A 89 -23.73 -25.05 -21.35
C SER A 89 -23.24 -23.61 -21.15
N SER A 90 -23.86 -22.72 -21.92
CA SER A 90 -23.76 -21.27 -21.83
C SER A 90 -24.33 -20.78 -20.49
N SER A 91 -23.62 -21.02 -19.40
CA SER A 91 -23.83 -20.30 -18.16
C SER A 91 -23.47 -18.85 -18.42
N ALA A 92 -24.49 -17.98 -18.60
CA ALA A 92 -24.27 -16.56 -18.76
C ALA A 92 -23.33 -16.08 -17.63
N PRO A 93 -22.26 -15.33 -17.96
CA PRO A 93 -21.35 -14.83 -16.94
C PRO A 93 -22.16 -14.04 -15.92
N SER A 94 -22.08 -14.44 -14.65
CA SER A 94 -22.74 -13.71 -13.57
C SER A 94 -22.20 -12.28 -13.56
N SER A 95 -23.04 -11.34 -14.00
CA SER A 95 -22.73 -9.93 -14.08
C SER A 95 -22.48 -9.38 -12.67
N LEU A 96 -21.30 -8.77 -12.47
CA LEU A 96 -20.86 -8.18 -11.22
C LEU A 96 -21.77 -6.99 -10.83
N PRO A 97 -22.14 -6.81 -9.55
CA PRO A 97 -23.02 -5.73 -9.14
C PRO A 97 -22.34 -4.36 -9.33
N TRP A 98 -23.10 -3.35 -9.76
CA TRP A 98 -22.62 -1.98 -9.80
C TRP A 98 -22.49 -1.41 -8.39
N LEU A 99 -21.32 -0.89 -8.04
CA LEU A 99 -21.01 -0.29 -6.74
C LEU A 99 -20.87 1.22 -6.88
N GLU A 100 -21.61 1.98 -6.07
CA GLU A 100 -21.39 3.42 -5.91
C GLU A 100 -20.18 3.68 -5.00
N PRO A 101 -19.47 4.82 -5.16
CA PRO A 101 -18.33 5.14 -4.32
C PRO A 101 -18.71 5.17 -2.84
N ASN A 102 -18.04 4.37 -2.01
CA ASN A 102 -18.20 4.44 -0.57
C ASN A 102 -17.19 5.42 0.03
N THR A 103 -17.68 6.49 0.64
CA THR A 103 -16.86 7.52 1.31
C THR A 103 -16.36 7.10 2.70
N ASP A 104 -16.72 5.91 3.18
CA ASP A 104 -16.22 5.40 4.46
C ASP A 104 -14.68 5.25 4.41
N MET A 105 -14.02 6.07 5.23
CA MET A 105 -12.57 6.30 5.20
C MET A 105 -11.75 5.06 5.60
N CYS A 106 -12.38 3.97 6.04
CA CYS A 106 -11.68 2.78 6.52
C CYS A 106 -11.18 1.82 5.42
N ALA A 107 -11.59 1.99 4.15
CA ALA A 107 -11.15 1.15 3.04
C ALA A 107 -9.95 1.79 2.31
N PHE A 108 -8.72 1.60 2.80
CA PHE A 108 -7.52 2.25 2.21
C PHE A 108 -7.05 1.68 0.85
N VAL A 109 -7.68 0.62 0.34
CA VAL A 109 -7.25 -0.04 -0.91
C VAL A 109 -7.98 0.57 -2.12
N LEU A 110 -7.30 0.63 -3.27
CA LEU A 110 -7.90 0.87 -4.62
C LEU A 110 -8.85 -0.28 -5.00
N ASN A 111 -9.83 -0.55 -4.16
CA ASN A 111 -10.87 -1.52 -4.42
C ASN A 111 -12.11 -0.80 -4.96
N GLU A 112 -12.87 -1.55 -5.74
CA GLU A 112 -14.07 -1.04 -6.40
C GLU A 112 -15.12 -0.54 -5.41
N ALA A 113 -15.22 -1.16 -4.23
CA ALA A 113 -16.16 -0.73 -3.20
C ALA A 113 -15.89 0.70 -2.70
N ARG A 114 -14.63 1.13 -2.66
CA ARG A 114 -14.25 2.49 -2.27
C ARG A 114 -14.42 3.49 -3.40
N LEU A 115 -13.91 3.15 -4.58
CA LEU A 115 -13.88 4.05 -5.74
C LEU A 115 -15.24 4.15 -6.44
N GLY A 116 -16.08 3.13 -6.30
CA GLY A 116 -17.23 2.87 -7.16
C GLY A 116 -16.80 2.27 -8.51
N THR A 117 -17.69 1.47 -9.12
CA THR A 117 -17.46 0.77 -10.40
C THR A 117 -17.00 1.73 -11.49
N LYS A 118 -17.59 2.93 -11.55
CA LYS A 118 -17.22 3.94 -12.56
C LYS A 118 -15.76 4.39 -12.43
N ALA A 119 -15.31 4.80 -11.24
CA ALA A 119 -13.95 5.28 -11.08
C ALA A 119 -12.95 4.12 -11.14
N PHE A 120 -13.33 2.95 -10.59
CA PHE A 120 -12.52 1.74 -10.64
C PHE A 120 -12.23 1.28 -12.08
N CYS A 121 -13.26 1.13 -12.94
CA CYS A 121 -13.06 0.70 -14.33
C CYS A 121 -12.33 1.74 -15.18
N ASN A 122 -12.38 3.04 -14.83
CA ASN A 122 -11.63 4.08 -15.53
C ASN A 122 -10.17 4.20 -15.06
N ASP A 123 -9.83 3.72 -13.86
CA ASP A 123 -8.45 3.69 -13.35
C ASP A 123 -7.70 2.45 -13.90
N ASP A 124 -6.72 2.69 -14.77
CA ASP A 124 -5.95 1.61 -15.40
C ASP A 124 -5.24 0.69 -14.39
N ARG A 125 -4.78 1.24 -13.27
CA ARG A 125 -4.07 0.46 -12.26
C ARG A 125 -5.04 -0.40 -11.48
N ALA A 126 -6.13 0.19 -10.98
CA ALA A 126 -7.16 -0.51 -10.21
C ALA A 126 -7.78 -1.63 -11.03
N ARG A 127 -8.14 -1.34 -12.29
CA ARG A 127 -8.75 -2.28 -13.22
C ARG A 127 -7.82 -3.47 -13.56
N ARG A 128 -6.54 -3.21 -13.87
CA ARG A 128 -5.58 -4.28 -14.19
C ARG A 128 -5.35 -5.24 -13.01
N CYS A 129 -5.44 -4.76 -11.76
CA CYS A 129 -5.36 -5.63 -10.58
C CYS A 129 -6.50 -6.66 -10.49
N ARG A 130 -7.60 -6.49 -11.24
CA ARG A 130 -8.72 -7.44 -11.35
C ARG A 130 -8.74 -8.21 -12.67
N GLY A 131 -7.70 -8.09 -13.50
CA GLY A 131 -7.58 -8.83 -14.75
C GLY A 131 -8.37 -8.27 -15.93
N PHE A 132 -8.78 -6.99 -15.87
CA PHE A 132 -9.47 -6.33 -16.98
C PHE A 132 -8.47 -5.47 -17.79
N ASP A 133 -8.30 -5.80 -19.07
CA ASP A 133 -7.35 -5.08 -19.93
C ASP A 133 -7.86 -3.69 -20.34
N THR A 134 -9.18 -3.55 -20.54
CA THR A 134 -9.82 -2.31 -21.01
C THR A 134 -11.00 -1.91 -20.14
N ALA A 135 -11.28 -0.61 -20.08
CA ALA A 135 -12.43 -0.09 -19.33
C ALA A 135 -13.75 -0.71 -19.83
N ALA A 136 -13.88 -0.89 -21.15
CA ALA A 136 -15.04 -1.52 -21.77
C ALA A 136 -15.27 -2.95 -21.24
N ALA A 137 -14.23 -3.80 -21.25
CA ALA A 137 -14.34 -5.16 -20.71
C ALA A 137 -14.69 -5.19 -19.22
N CYS A 138 -14.23 -4.19 -18.45
CA CYS A 138 -14.61 -4.02 -17.04
C CYS A 138 -16.09 -3.66 -16.92
N PHE A 139 -16.59 -2.68 -17.69
CA PHE A 139 -18.00 -2.30 -17.66
C PHE A 139 -18.93 -3.41 -18.15
N ASP A 140 -18.55 -4.16 -19.19
CA ASP A 140 -19.33 -5.29 -19.72
C ASP A 140 -19.46 -6.44 -18.71
N ALA A 141 -18.50 -6.58 -17.80
CA ALA A 141 -18.56 -7.55 -16.73
C ALA A 141 -19.48 -7.12 -15.57
N HIS A 142 -19.90 -5.85 -15.53
CA HIS A 142 -20.77 -5.30 -14.49
C HIS A 142 -22.22 -5.15 -14.97
N GLN A 143 -23.11 -5.07 -14.00
CA GLN A 143 -24.49 -4.67 -14.23
C GLN A 143 -24.50 -3.20 -14.70
N PRO A 144 -25.44 -2.81 -15.56
CA PRO A 144 -25.56 -1.42 -15.98
C PRO A 144 -25.74 -0.51 -14.77
N ALA A 145 -25.14 0.69 -14.83
CA ALA A 145 -25.27 1.68 -13.79
C ALA A 145 -26.76 1.92 -13.47
N PRO A 146 -27.14 1.97 -12.18
CA PRO A 146 -28.51 2.34 -11.83
C PRO A 146 -28.82 3.71 -12.47
N PRO A 147 -30.06 3.94 -12.93
CA PRO A 147 -30.46 5.25 -13.42
C PRO A 147 -30.07 6.28 -12.37
N GLN A 148 -29.15 7.18 -12.71
CA GLN A 148 -28.78 8.28 -11.84
C GLN A 148 -30.05 9.13 -11.73
N GLU A 149 -30.79 8.93 -10.65
CA GLU A 149 -31.96 9.70 -10.31
C GLU A 149 -31.45 11.13 -10.22
N LYS A 150 -31.69 11.90 -11.30
CA LYS A 150 -31.05 13.18 -11.59
C LYS A 150 -30.80 13.91 -10.29
N ALA A 151 -29.54 13.89 -9.85
CA ALA A 151 -29.11 14.57 -8.65
C ALA A 151 -29.74 15.95 -8.75
N ARG A 152 -30.70 16.17 -7.85
CA ARG A 152 -31.50 17.38 -7.73
C ARG A 152 -30.57 18.53 -8.02
N GLU A 153 -30.78 19.15 -9.18
CA GLU A 153 -30.02 20.25 -9.71
C GLU A 153 -29.84 21.24 -8.57
N GLU A 154 -28.68 21.17 -7.91
CA GLU A 154 -28.34 22.01 -6.79
C GLU A 154 -28.16 23.37 -7.43
N LYS A 155 -29.26 24.14 -7.42
CA LYS A 155 -29.32 25.50 -7.91
C LYS A 155 -28.07 26.21 -7.41
N ALA A 156 -27.16 26.46 -8.34
CA ALA A 156 -26.04 27.33 -8.12
C ALA A 156 -26.57 28.63 -7.50
N PRO A 157 -26.06 29.08 -6.34
CA PRO A 157 -26.37 30.41 -5.86
C PRO A 157 -25.74 31.42 -6.84
N GLU A 158 -26.56 31.91 -7.76
CA GLU A 158 -26.27 33.08 -8.57
C GLU A 158 -26.18 34.30 -7.64
N GLY A 159 -25.01 34.95 -7.64
CA GLY A 159 -24.87 36.35 -7.27
C GLY A 159 -24.28 36.62 -5.89
N LEU A 160 -22.94 36.60 -5.82
CA LEU A 160 -22.22 37.52 -4.93
C LEU A 160 -21.26 38.37 -5.77
N PRO A 161 -21.28 39.70 -5.63
CA PRO A 161 -20.39 40.59 -6.36
C PRO A 161 -18.94 40.33 -5.98
N GLN A 162 -18.09 40.27 -7.01
CA GLN A 162 -16.63 40.21 -6.88
C GLN A 162 -16.13 41.52 -6.26
N GLU A 163 -15.98 41.55 -4.93
CA GLU A 163 -15.13 42.52 -4.26
C GLU A 163 -13.69 42.01 -4.25
N ALA A 164 -12.82 42.71 -4.97
CA ALA A 164 -11.38 42.51 -4.91
C ALA A 164 -10.83 42.98 -3.55
N LYS A 165 -10.48 42.03 -2.67
CA LYS A 165 -9.61 42.25 -1.50
C LYS A 165 -8.86 40.97 -1.16
N GLY A 166 -7.53 41.02 -1.30
CA GLY A 166 -6.49 40.29 -0.54
C GLY A 166 -6.52 38.75 -0.54
N PRO A 167 -5.36 38.07 -0.71
CA PRO A 167 -5.26 36.66 -0.33
C PRO A 167 -5.26 36.59 1.20
N ASP A 168 -6.44 36.57 1.82
CA ASP A 168 -6.61 36.00 3.15
C ASP A 168 -6.45 34.49 2.99
N GLU A 169 -5.20 34.02 3.13
CA GLU A 169 -4.87 32.61 3.28
C GLU A 169 -5.65 32.08 4.49
N LYS A 170 -6.76 31.39 4.20
CA LYS A 170 -7.48 30.57 5.16
C LYS A 170 -6.43 29.69 5.84
N PRO A 171 -6.22 29.80 7.17
CA PRO A 171 -5.22 28.99 7.85
C PRO A 171 -5.56 27.53 7.60
N GLU A 172 -4.71 26.85 6.83
CA GLU A 172 -4.79 25.40 6.66
C GLU A 172 -4.78 24.79 8.06
N GLU A 173 -5.91 24.20 8.45
CA GLU A 173 -6.01 23.41 9.67
C GLU A 173 -5.04 22.24 9.52
N LYS A 174 -3.85 22.39 10.11
CA LYS A 174 -2.85 21.34 10.17
C LYS A 174 -3.52 20.07 10.70
N PRO A 175 -3.40 18.92 10.02
CA PRO A 175 -4.02 17.69 10.46
C PRO A 175 -3.57 17.40 11.90
N ALA A 176 -4.53 17.09 12.78
CA ALA A 176 -4.32 16.87 14.22
C ALA A 176 -3.49 15.62 14.56
N TYR A 177 -2.84 14.98 13.58
CA TYR A 177 -1.84 13.97 13.81
C TYR A 177 -0.58 14.65 14.33
N GLY A 178 -0.20 14.31 15.57
CA GLY A 178 1.00 14.87 16.22
C GLY A 178 2.22 14.84 15.30
N SER A 179 3.06 15.88 15.41
CA SER A 179 4.26 16.06 14.58
C SER A 179 5.13 14.80 14.51
N ILE A 180 5.49 14.39 13.29
CA ILE A 180 6.25 13.18 12.97
C ILE A 180 7.67 13.30 13.55
N PRO A 181 8.25 12.29 14.23
CA PRO A 181 9.59 12.40 14.79
C PRO A 181 10.67 12.67 13.73
N TRP A 182 11.59 13.61 14.01
CA TRP A 182 12.72 13.89 13.12
C TRP A 182 13.73 12.73 13.12
N LYS A 183 14.07 12.23 11.94
CA LYS A 183 15.04 11.14 11.74
C LYS A 183 16.38 11.67 11.27
N GLN A 184 17.45 11.22 11.94
CA GLN A 184 18.80 11.38 11.44
C GLN A 184 19.08 10.31 10.38
N PRO A 185 19.97 10.58 9.40
CA PRO A 185 20.38 9.57 8.44
C PRO A 185 21.03 8.38 9.15
N ASP A 186 20.49 7.18 8.95
CA ASP A 186 21.06 5.93 9.45
C ASP A 186 21.38 4.98 8.29
N ARG A 187 22.66 4.88 7.94
CA ARG A 187 23.11 4.00 6.85
C ARG A 187 22.83 2.52 7.14
N ALA A 188 22.73 2.10 8.39
CA ALA A 188 22.36 0.73 8.72
C ALA A 188 20.88 0.44 8.39
N ALA A 189 20.02 1.46 8.38
CA ALA A 189 18.63 1.35 7.95
C ALA A 189 18.47 1.29 6.41
N CYS A 190 19.53 1.51 5.64
CA CYS A 190 19.54 1.46 4.17
C CYS A 190 19.65 0.03 3.62
N THR A 191 18.78 -0.89 4.06
CA THR A 191 18.89 -2.31 3.65
C THR A 191 18.55 -2.49 2.17
N PHE A 192 17.34 -2.10 1.74
CA PHE A 192 16.85 -2.35 0.38
C PHE A 192 16.15 -1.15 -0.27
N ILE A 193 15.66 -0.20 0.52
CA ILE A 193 14.95 0.98 0.04
C ILE A 193 15.47 2.19 0.80
N GLU A 194 15.81 3.24 0.06
CA GLU A 194 16.17 4.54 0.61
C GLU A 194 14.93 5.23 1.21
N ASN A 195 14.51 4.79 2.39
CA ASN A 195 13.43 5.42 3.15
C ASN A 195 13.96 6.59 4.00
N GLU A 196 13.06 7.28 4.67
CA GLU A 196 13.39 8.40 5.55
C GLU A 196 14.34 8.03 6.70
N ALA A 197 14.29 6.79 7.22
CA ALA A 197 15.22 6.35 8.26
C ALA A 197 16.66 6.21 7.70
N CYS A 198 16.78 5.72 6.47
CA CYS A 198 18.06 5.60 5.76
C CYS A 198 18.66 6.98 5.43
N LEU A 199 17.85 7.88 4.87
CA LEU A 199 18.31 9.16 4.34
C LEU A 199 18.31 10.30 5.38
N GLY A 200 17.51 10.17 6.44
CA GLY A 200 17.13 11.25 7.34
C GLY A 200 16.03 12.12 6.75
N THR A 201 15.28 12.80 7.62
CA THR A 201 14.12 13.64 7.26
C THR A 201 14.48 14.71 6.23
N GLU A 202 15.64 15.35 6.38
CA GLU A 202 16.05 16.45 5.50
C GLU A 202 16.26 16.00 4.05
N ALA A 203 17.01 14.91 3.83
CA ALA A 203 17.27 14.40 2.49
C ALA A 203 16.01 13.76 1.87
N PHE A 204 15.19 13.12 2.70
CA PHE A 204 13.90 12.56 2.26
C PHE A 204 12.92 13.64 1.78
N CYS A 205 12.76 14.74 2.53
CA CYS A 205 11.85 15.83 2.15
C CYS A 205 12.33 16.62 0.91
N LYS A 206 13.65 16.68 0.67
CA LYS A 206 14.24 17.31 -0.52
C LYS A 206 14.03 16.51 -1.80
N ASP A 207 13.92 15.18 -1.70
CA ASP A 207 13.66 14.31 -2.84
C ASP A 207 12.16 14.31 -3.18
N GLU A 208 11.81 14.86 -4.35
CA GLU A 208 10.42 15.00 -4.77
C GLU A 208 9.68 13.66 -4.86
N ALA A 209 10.31 12.61 -5.39
CA ALA A 209 9.68 11.32 -5.56
C ALA A 209 9.37 10.67 -4.21
N LYS A 210 10.33 10.73 -3.28
CA LYS A 210 10.16 10.18 -1.92
C LYS A 210 9.17 10.97 -1.09
N ARG A 211 9.23 12.29 -1.17
CA ARG A 211 8.28 13.17 -0.49
C ARG A 211 6.85 12.98 -0.98
N ARG A 212 6.63 12.90 -2.29
CA ARG A 212 5.29 12.62 -2.85
C ARG A 212 4.79 11.25 -2.42
N TYR A 213 5.68 10.25 -2.33
CA TYR A 213 5.34 8.94 -1.78
C TYR A 213 4.89 9.02 -0.30
N GLY A 214 5.49 9.93 0.47
CA GLY A 214 5.06 10.26 1.84
C GLY A 214 3.79 11.11 1.93
N GLY A 215 3.20 11.52 0.80
CA GLY A 215 1.96 12.28 0.75
C GLY A 215 2.10 13.79 0.90
N PHE A 216 3.31 14.36 0.87
CA PHE A 216 3.51 15.80 1.01
C PHE A 216 3.62 16.50 -0.34
N GLY A 217 2.92 17.62 -0.50
CA GLY A 217 2.88 18.46 -1.72
C GLY A 217 4.12 19.33 -1.93
N SER A 218 4.80 19.77 -0.86
CA SER A 218 6.05 20.55 -0.92
C SER A 218 7.12 20.15 0.11
N GLU A 219 8.40 20.47 -0.15
CA GLU A 219 9.50 20.25 0.83
C GLU A 219 9.18 20.92 2.16
N ARG A 220 8.67 22.15 2.11
CA ARG A 220 8.27 22.94 3.27
C ARG A 220 7.23 22.22 4.12
N GLU A 221 6.16 21.76 3.50
CA GLU A 221 5.09 20.99 4.13
C GLU A 221 5.62 19.71 4.78
N CYS A 222 6.49 18.98 4.09
CA CYS A 222 7.15 17.79 4.62
C CYS A 222 7.96 18.11 5.88
N ILE A 223 8.79 19.15 5.85
CA ILE A 223 9.60 19.56 7.01
C ILE A 223 8.73 20.05 8.17
N ASP A 224 7.69 20.84 7.89
CA ASP A 224 6.81 21.43 8.89
C ASP A 224 5.87 20.38 9.54
N ALA A 225 5.68 19.23 8.90
CA ALA A 225 4.98 18.07 9.48
C ALA A 225 5.84 17.29 10.49
N HIS A 226 7.16 17.51 10.49
CA HIS A 226 8.08 16.86 11.42
C HIS A 226 8.33 17.70 12.68
N GLN A 227 8.76 17.02 13.74
CA GLN A 227 9.28 17.65 14.94
C GLN A 227 10.52 18.49 14.60
N PRO A 228 10.81 19.55 15.37
CA PRO A 228 12.00 20.36 15.14
C PRO A 228 13.28 19.51 15.14
N ARG A 229 14.19 19.81 14.20
CA ARG A 229 15.49 19.14 14.11
C ARG A 229 16.20 19.14 15.46
N PRO A 230 16.64 17.98 15.99
CA PRO A 230 17.40 17.93 17.21
C PRO A 230 18.71 18.71 17.03
N LYS A 231 19.05 19.55 18.01
CA LYS A 231 20.34 20.25 18.04
C LYS A 231 21.43 19.19 18.23
N MET A 232 22.24 18.95 17.22
CA MET A 232 23.42 18.08 17.37
C MET A 232 24.33 18.71 18.42
N ARG A 233 24.59 17.98 19.51
CA ARG A 233 25.65 18.36 20.45
C ARG A 233 26.97 18.14 19.71
N MET A 234 27.70 19.23 19.44
CA MET A 234 29.09 19.15 19.00
C MET A 234 29.88 18.58 20.18
N THR A 235 30.25 17.30 20.10
CA THR A 235 31.15 16.61 21.03
C THR A 235 32.55 16.56 20.47
#